data_AF-A0A377UUY2-F1
#
_entry.id   AF-A0A377UUY2-F1
#
_cell.length_a   1.000
_cell.length_b   1.000
_cell.length_c   1.000
_cell.angle_alpha   90.00
_cell.angle_beta   90.00
_cell.angle_gamma   90.00
#
_symmetry.space_group_name_H-M   'P 1'
#
loop_
_entity.id
_entity.type
_entity.pdbx_description
1 polymer ?
#
loop_
_entity_poly.entity_id
_entity_poly.type
_entity_poly.pdbx_seq_one_letter_code
_entity_poly.pdbx_strand_id
1 'polypeptide(L)'
;MTGCAARATPSGIPPQTNAKRKYAHTWELTETQQGAVICVNTLRANSLAKEAISAGIIPELSGYNQLKSEVKYGEENSRIDIMLQADDRQNCYIEVKSVTLAEKEYGYFPMR
;
A
#
# COMPACT_ATOMS: atom_id res chain seq x y z
N MET A 1 10.87 -5.05 -8.15
CA MET A 1 9.89 -5.37 -9.21
C MET A 1 10.29 -6.66 -9.95
N THR A 2 10.72 -7.69 -9.24
CA THR A 2 10.99 -9.00 -9.84
C THR A 2 9.67 -9.58 -10.35
N GLY A 3 9.63 -10.08 -11.60
CA GLY A 3 8.42 -10.61 -12.22
C GLY A 3 7.34 -9.59 -12.65
N CYS A 4 7.38 -8.35 -12.14
CA CYS A 4 6.37 -7.32 -12.43
C CYS A 4 6.67 -6.49 -13.69
N ALA A 5 7.91 -6.57 -14.21
CA ALA A 5 8.42 -5.73 -15.29
C ALA A 5 8.85 -6.52 -16.55
N ALA A 6 8.36 -7.75 -16.72
CA ALA A 6 8.36 -8.40 -18.04
C ALA A 6 7.54 -7.53 -19.03
N ARG A 7 7.66 -7.73 -20.35
CA ARG A 7 6.87 -6.99 -21.36
C ARG A 7 5.37 -7.23 -21.15
N ALA A 8 4.79 -6.53 -20.18
CA ALA A 8 3.40 -6.48 -19.87
C ALA A 8 2.80 -5.32 -20.67
N THR A 9 1.62 -5.56 -21.23
CA THR A 9 0.88 -4.57 -21.99
C THR A 9 0.56 -3.40 -21.06
N PRO A 10 0.94 -2.15 -21.38
CA PRO A 10 0.56 -1.00 -20.56
C PRO A 10 -0.97 -0.91 -20.54
N SER A 11 -1.61 -1.19 -19.41
CA SER A 11 -3.00 -0.80 -19.22
C SER A 11 -3.02 0.73 -19.10
N GLY A 12 -3.63 1.38 -20.08
CA GLY A 12 -3.61 2.84 -20.21
C GLY A 12 -4.17 3.52 -18.97
N ILE A 13 -3.43 4.50 -18.44
CA ILE A 13 -3.85 5.30 -17.28
C ILE A 13 -3.95 6.76 -17.74
N PRO A 14 -5.03 7.47 -17.40
CA PRO A 14 -5.20 8.87 -17.77
C PRO A 14 -4.06 9.74 -17.21
N PRO A 15 -3.63 10.79 -17.93
CA PRO A 15 -2.58 11.70 -17.47
C PRO A 15 -3.01 12.41 -16.18
N GLN A 16 -2.09 12.53 -15.21
CA GLN A 16 -2.30 13.39 -14.06
C GLN A 16 -2.19 14.87 -14.48
N THR A 17 -3.08 15.71 -13.95
CA THR A 17 -3.30 17.12 -14.34
C THR A 17 -2.20 18.10 -13.92
N ASN A 18 -1.07 17.63 -13.39
CA ASN A 18 -0.02 18.51 -12.88
C ASN A 18 1.03 18.80 -13.96
N ALA A 19 0.80 19.88 -14.71
CA ALA A 19 1.58 20.31 -15.89
C ALA A 19 3.08 20.59 -15.62
N LYS A 20 3.53 20.59 -14.36
CA LYS A 20 4.94 20.82 -13.99
C LYS A 20 5.78 19.55 -13.89
N ARG A 21 5.19 18.36 -14.02
CA ARG A 21 5.94 17.09 -13.92
C ARG A 21 6.62 16.74 -15.23
N LYS A 22 7.86 16.25 -15.13
CA LYS A 22 8.61 15.70 -16.26
C LYS A 22 7.91 14.52 -16.95
N TYR A 23 7.15 13.73 -16.18
CA TYR A 23 6.35 12.61 -16.68
C TYR A 23 4.90 12.75 -16.19
N ALA A 24 3.96 12.84 -17.13
CA ALA A 24 2.54 13.07 -16.85
C ALA A 24 1.76 11.79 -16.48
N HIS A 25 2.33 10.62 -16.77
CA HIS A 25 1.71 9.32 -16.51
C HIS A 25 2.40 8.61 -15.35
N THR A 26 1.61 7.92 -14.52
CA THR A 26 2.10 7.05 -13.45
C THR A 26 1.71 5.62 -13.81
N TRP A 27 2.66 4.70 -13.69
CA TRP A 27 2.39 3.29 -13.88
C TRP A 27 1.79 2.73 -12.59
N GLU A 28 0.49 2.41 -12.61
CA GLU A 28 -0.24 1.95 -11.42
C GLU A 28 -0.33 0.43 -11.37
N LEU A 29 -0.68 -0.20 -12.49
CA LEU A 29 -0.99 -1.61 -12.60
C LEU A 29 -0.19 -2.26 -13.74
N THR A 30 0.13 -3.53 -13.59
CA THR A 30 0.64 -4.39 -14.65
C THR A 30 -0.19 -5.67 -14.69
N GLU A 31 -0.18 -6.36 -15.82
CA GLU A 31 -0.84 -7.65 -15.99
C GLU A 31 0.18 -8.69 -16.43
N THR A 32 0.21 -9.84 -15.76
CA THR A 32 1.07 -10.96 -16.18
C THR A 32 0.52 -11.60 -17.45
N GLN A 33 1.34 -12.39 -18.14
CA GLN A 33 0.87 -13.17 -19.30
C GLN A 33 -0.24 -14.18 -18.92
N GLN A 34 -0.33 -14.53 -17.65
CA GLN A 34 -1.33 -15.43 -17.08
C GLN A 34 -2.61 -14.69 -16.62
N GLY A 35 -2.70 -13.37 -16.85
CA GLY A 35 -3.89 -12.56 -16.53
C GLY A 35 -3.96 -12.05 -15.09
N ALA A 36 -2.90 -12.22 -14.28
CA ALA A 36 -2.88 -11.68 -12.93
C ALA A 36 -2.61 -10.17 -12.96
N VAL A 37 -3.48 -9.38 -12.32
CA VAL A 37 -3.31 -7.93 -12.19
C VAL A 37 -2.51 -7.63 -10.92
N ILE A 38 -1.41 -6.89 -11.07
CA ILE A 38 -0.50 -6.53 -9.98
C ILE A 38 -0.45 -5.01 -9.87
N CYS A 39 -0.72 -4.48 -8.67
CA CYS A 39 -0.49 -3.07 -8.36
C CYS A 39 1.01 -2.81 -8.16
N VAL A 40 1.66 -2.20 -9.14
CA VAL A 40 3.10 -1.87 -9.08
C VAL A 40 3.36 -0.54 -8.37
N ASN A 41 2.34 0.31 -8.25
CA ASN A 41 2.43 1.54 -7.47
C ASN A 41 2.23 1.26 -5.98
N THR A 42 3.31 0.89 -5.29
CA THR A 42 3.29 0.60 -3.84
C THR A 42 2.89 1.78 -2.97
N LEU A 43 2.92 3.02 -3.50
CA LEU A 43 2.42 4.21 -2.78
C LEU A 43 0.92 4.13 -2.47
N ARG A 44 0.19 3.22 -3.13
CA ARG A 44 -1.24 2.96 -2.84
C ARG A 44 -1.46 2.22 -1.53
N ALA A 45 -0.48 1.45 -1.04
CA ALA A 45 -0.69 0.50 0.06
C ALA A 45 -1.22 1.17 1.33
N ASN A 46 -0.59 2.25 1.79
CA ASN A 46 -1.03 2.96 3.00
C ASN A 46 -2.44 3.54 2.84
N SER A 47 -2.79 4.03 1.64
CA SER A 47 -4.14 4.54 1.37
C SER A 47 -5.19 3.42 1.44
N LEU A 48 -4.91 2.28 0.81
CA LEU A 48 -5.82 1.12 0.79
C LEU A 48 -5.99 0.52 2.19
N ALA A 49 -4.90 0.42 2.97
CA ALA A 49 -4.96 -0.06 4.34
C ALA A 49 -5.86 0.83 5.20
N LYS A 50 -5.72 2.17 5.09
CA LYS A 50 -6.57 3.11 5.81
C LYS A 50 -8.04 3.01 5.41
N GLU A 51 -8.31 2.87 4.12
CA GLU A 51 -9.66 2.69 3.60
C GLU A 51 -10.30 1.42 4.17
N ALA A 52 -9.57 0.29 4.11
CA ALA A 52 -10.03 -0.99 4.63
C ALA A 52 -10.31 -0.96 6.14
N ILE A 53 -9.42 -0.32 6.92
CA ILE A 53 -9.62 -0.14 8.38
C ILE A 53 -10.86 0.72 8.64
N SER A 54 -10.98 1.86 7.96
CA SER A 54 -12.09 2.80 8.15
C SER A 54 -13.44 2.21 7.73
N ALA A 55 -13.43 1.33 6.73
CA ALA A 55 -14.59 0.60 6.26
C ALA A 55 -14.93 -0.65 7.09
N GLY A 56 -14.12 -1.00 8.11
CA GLY A 56 -14.32 -2.19 8.93
C GLY A 56 -14.07 -3.52 8.19
N ILE A 57 -13.33 -3.49 7.08
CA ILE A 57 -12.99 -4.68 6.28
C ILE A 57 -11.99 -5.59 7.01
N ILE A 58 -11.21 -5.04 7.96
CA ILE A 58 -10.24 -5.77 8.78
C ILE A 58 -10.79 -5.82 10.22
N PRO A 59 -11.54 -6.87 10.62
CA PRO A 59 -12.23 -6.92 11.91
C PRO A 59 -11.30 -6.81 13.11
N GLU A 60 -10.08 -7.33 12.99
CA GLU A 60 -9.04 -7.29 14.03
C GLU A 60 -8.62 -5.85 14.39
N LEU A 61 -8.82 -4.91 13.47
CA LEU A 61 -8.48 -3.49 13.63
C LEU A 61 -9.71 -2.61 13.95
N SER A 62 -10.86 -3.24 14.24
CA SER A 62 -12.08 -2.53 14.63
C SER A 62 -12.05 -2.08 16.10
N GLY A 63 -12.97 -1.19 16.49
CA GLY A 63 -13.12 -0.71 17.87
C GLY A 63 -12.18 0.43 18.25
N TYR A 64 -11.60 1.11 17.27
CA TYR A 64 -10.82 2.34 17.45
C TYR A 64 -11.58 3.54 16.89
N ASN A 65 -11.52 4.69 17.57
CA ASN A 65 -12.25 5.91 17.16
C ASN A 65 -11.34 6.97 16.54
N GLN A 66 -10.02 6.80 16.60
CA GLN A 66 -9.04 7.68 15.97
C GLN A 66 -8.05 6.89 15.12
N LEU A 67 -7.77 7.40 13.93
CA LEU A 67 -6.73 6.92 13.02
C LEU A 67 -5.79 8.08 12.69
N LYS A 68 -4.50 7.91 12.94
CA LYS A 68 -3.43 8.86 12.57
C LYS A 68 -2.46 8.18 11.60
N SER A 69 -1.85 8.95 10.70
CA SER A 69 -0.86 8.45 9.73
C SER A 69 0.50 9.11 9.94
N GLU A 70 1.57 8.43 9.55
CA GLU A 70 2.94 8.96 9.57
C GLU A 70 3.35 9.51 10.96
N VAL A 71 2.93 8.81 12.01
CA VAL A 71 3.13 9.26 13.40
C VAL A 71 4.57 8.98 13.81
N LYS A 72 5.29 10.01 14.25
CA LYS A 72 6.63 9.84 14.83
C LYS A 72 6.57 9.02 16.11
N TYR A 73 7.47 8.06 16.26
CA TYR A 73 7.59 7.24 17.46
C TYR A 73 9.05 6.89 17.74
N GLY A 74 9.32 6.51 19.00
CA GLY A 74 10.66 6.17 19.47
C GLY A 74 11.64 7.36 19.46
N GLU A 75 12.89 7.07 19.82
CA GLU A 75 13.95 8.09 19.88
C GLU A 75 14.65 8.30 18.51
N GLU A 76 14.51 7.35 17.59
CA GLU A 76 15.20 7.33 16.30
C GLU A 76 14.51 8.17 15.20
N ASN A 77 13.51 8.98 15.53
CA ASN A 77 12.68 9.74 14.57
C ASN A 77 11.96 8.86 13.51
N SER A 78 11.79 7.57 13.79
CA SER A 78 11.01 6.64 12.96
C SER A 78 9.54 7.07 12.92
N ARG A 79 8.86 6.72 11.83
CA ARG A 79 7.42 6.98 11.64
C ARG A 79 6.70 5.66 11.41
N ILE A 80 5.58 5.50 12.08
CA ILE A 80 4.67 4.37 11.86
C ILE A 80 3.66 4.79 10.79
N ASP A 81 3.31 3.86 9.89
CA ASP A 81 2.37 4.15 8.81
C ASP A 81 1.00 4.58 9.35
N ILE A 82 0.47 3.82 10.32
CA ILE A 82 -0.85 4.05 10.92
C ILE A 82 -0.79 3.83 12.44
N MET A 83 -1.43 4.71 13.19
CA MET A 83 -1.67 4.55 14.62
C MET A 83 -3.17 4.66 14.92
N LEU A 84 -3.75 3.62 15.54
CA LEU A 84 -5.13 3.61 15.99
C LEU A 84 -5.21 3.87 17.50
N GLN A 85 -6.22 4.64 17.93
CA GLN A 85 -6.44 4.98 19.34
C GLN A 85 -7.92 4.92 19.71
N ALA A 86 -8.17 4.61 20.98
CA ALA A 86 -9.48 4.64 21.64
C ALA A 86 -9.27 4.91 23.14
N ASP A 87 -10.28 5.42 23.83
CA ASP A 87 -10.16 5.80 25.25
C ASP A 87 -10.02 4.58 26.18
N ASP A 88 -10.58 3.44 25.78
CA ASP A 88 -10.64 2.19 26.53
C ASP A 88 -9.67 1.12 26.00
N ARG A 89 -8.74 1.47 25.10
CA ARG A 89 -7.81 0.53 24.48
C ARG A 89 -6.40 1.09 24.39
N GLN A 90 -5.43 0.18 24.33
CA GLN A 90 -4.05 0.55 24.04
C GLN A 90 -3.91 1.03 22.59
N ASN A 91 -3.01 1.98 22.35
CA ASN A 91 -2.65 2.41 21.01
C ASN A 91 -2.17 1.21 20.17
N CYS A 92 -2.69 1.07 18.95
CA CYS A 92 -2.26 0.06 17.99
C CYS A 92 -1.39 0.72 16.91
N TYR A 93 -0.17 0.23 16.77
CA TYR A 93 0.81 0.70 15.79
C TYR A 93 0.85 -0.30 14.63
N ILE A 94 0.64 0.17 13.42
CA ILE A 94 0.49 -0.67 12.23
C ILE A 94 1.48 -0.21 11.17
N GLU A 95 2.33 -1.16 10.75
CA GLU A 95 3.26 -1.00 9.64
C GLU A 95 2.70 -1.74 8.41
N VAL A 96 2.58 -1.04 7.28
CA VAL A 96 2.00 -1.54 6.05
C VAL A 96 3.11 -1.97 5.10
N LYS A 97 3.13 -3.25 4.71
CA LYS A 97 4.08 -3.78 3.73
C LYS A 97 3.37 -4.17 2.43
N SER A 98 3.95 -3.76 1.31
CA SER A 98 3.50 -4.19 -0.03
C SER A 98 4.14 -5.51 -0.41
N VAL A 99 3.33 -6.48 -0.84
CA VAL A 99 3.78 -7.78 -1.33
C VAL A 99 3.36 -7.91 -2.79
N THR A 100 4.33 -7.95 -3.70
CA THR A 100 4.07 -8.15 -5.15
C THR A 100 4.94 -9.22 -5.77
N LEU A 101 5.91 -9.78 -5.04
CA LEU A 101 6.67 -10.94 -5.48
C LEU A 101 5.82 -12.18 -5.23
N ALA A 102 5.50 -12.90 -6.30
CA ALA A 102 4.72 -14.12 -6.24
C ALA A 102 5.48 -15.27 -6.90
N GLU A 103 5.49 -16.43 -6.24
CA GLU A 103 5.87 -17.71 -6.83
C GLU A 103 4.69 -18.69 -6.67
N LYS A 104 4.04 -19.02 -7.79
CA LYS A 104 2.77 -19.75 -7.79
C LYS A 104 1.75 -19.01 -6.90
N GLU A 105 1.22 -19.67 -5.87
CA GLU A 105 0.23 -19.14 -4.94
C GLU A 105 0.85 -18.45 -3.71
N TYR A 106 2.19 -18.36 -3.63
CA TYR A 106 2.89 -17.78 -2.48
C TYR A 106 3.34 -16.35 -2.78
N GLY A 107 3.05 -15.42 -1.87
CA GLY A 107 3.58 -14.06 -1.87
C GLY A 107 4.76 -13.90 -0.90
N TYR A 108 5.78 -13.13 -1.29
CA TYR A 108 7.03 -12.99 -0.52
C TYR A 108 7.39 -11.53 -0.20
N PHE A 109 7.95 -11.33 1.00
CA PHE A 109 8.53 -10.07 1.46
C PHE A 109 9.69 -10.33 2.46
N PRO A 110 10.82 -9.59 2.39
CA PRO A 110 11.18 -8.62 1.34
C PRO A 110 11.54 -9.33 0.03
N MET A 111 11.70 -8.57 -1.06
CA MET A 111 12.08 -9.12 -2.37
C MET A 111 13.60 -9.42 -2.49
N ARG A 112 14.25 -9.87 -1.41
CA ARG A 112 15.69 -10.21 -1.42
C ARG A 112 15.91 -11.69 -1.67
#